data_AF-A0A519RQ61-F1
#
_entry.id   AF-A0A519RQ61-F1
#
_cell.length_a   1.000
_cell.length_b   1.000
_cell.length_c   1.000
_cell.angle_alpha   90.00
_cell.angle_beta   90.00
_cell.angle_gamma   90.00
#
_symmetry.space_group_name_H-M   'P 1'
#
loop_
_entity.id
_entity.type
_entity.pdbx_description
1 polymer ?
#
loop_
_entity_poly.entity_id
_entity_poly.type
_entity_poly.pdbx_seq_one_letter_code
_entity_poly.pdbx_strand_id
1 'polypeptide(L)' 'PHLSTTDIAFLLGYAEPSVFVRTFKKWTGQTPGAFRR' A
#
# COMPACT_ATOMS: atom_id res chain seq x y z
N PRO A 1 10.07 14.07 0.07
CA PRO A 1 10.26 12.61 0.29
C PRO A 1 9.11 11.78 -0.30
N HIS A 2 9.35 11.10 -1.43
CA HIS A 2 8.40 10.18 -2.03
C HIS A 2 8.65 8.76 -1.50
N LEU A 3 8.02 8.40 -0.38
CA LEU A 3 8.03 7.01 0.10
C LEU A 3 7.34 6.14 -0.94
N SER A 4 7.94 5.03 -1.38
CA SER A 4 7.27 4.12 -2.30
C SER A 4 6.12 3.38 -1.59
N THR A 5 5.22 2.77 -2.36
CA THR A 5 4.16 1.92 -1.82
C THR A 5 4.72 0.75 -1.01
N THR A 6 5.90 0.26 -1.39
CA THR A 6 6.65 -0.79 -0.72
C THR A 6 7.16 -0.31 0.64
N ASP A 7 7.75 0.88 0.71
CA ASP A 7 8.22 1.46 1.97
C ASP A 7 7.07 1.66 2.96
N ILE A 8 5.92 2.16 2.46
CA ILE A 8 4.71 2.31 3.27
C ILE A 8 4.25 0.96 3.82
N ALA A 9 4.26 -0.10 3.00
CA ALA A 9 3.86 -1.42 3.46
C ALA A 9 4.73 -1.91 4.61
N PHE A 10 6.05 -1.76 4.51
CA PHE A 10 6.98 -2.16 5.56
C PHE A 10 6.87 -1.28 6.81
N LEU A 11 6.69 0.03 6.66
CA LEU A 11 6.47 0.94 7.79
C LEU A 11 5.19 0.62 8.57
N LEU A 12 4.18 0.06 7.89
CA LEU A 12 2.93 -0.40 8.52
C LEU A 12 3.04 -1.80 9.14
N GLY A 13 4.21 -2.46 9.04
CA GLY A 13 4.43 -3.79 9.61
C GLY A 13 3.96 -4.96 8.75
N TYR A 14 3.67 -4.75 7.46
CA TYR A 14 3.40 -5.86 6.55
C TYR A 14 4.70 -6.62 6.23
N ALA A 15 4.64 -7.95 6.29
CA ALA A 15 5.74 -8.81 5.88
C ALA A 15 6.01 -8.76 4.36
N GLU A 16 4.96 -8.50 3.56
CA GLU A 16 5.06 -8.36 2.11
C GLU A 16 4.21 -7.20 1.57
N PRO A 17 4.73 -6.39 0.62
CA PRO A 17 3.99 -5.30 -0.01
C PRO A 17 2.73 -5.75 -0.76
N SER A 18 2.75 -6.96 -1.32
CA SER A 18 1.62 -7.57 -2.04
C SER A 18 0.36 -7.69 -1.16
N VAL A 19 0.56 -8.05 0.12
CA VAL A 19 -0.50 -8.17 1.13
C VAL A 19 -1.11 -6.80 1.45
N PHE A 20 -0.26 -5.78 1.60
CA PHE A 20 -0.71 -4.39 1.80
C PHE A 20 -1.57 -3.93 0.62
N VAL A 21 -1.09 -4.06 -0.62
CA VAL A 21 -1.83 -3.59 -1.81
C VAL A 21 -3.18 -4.28 -1.94
N ARG A 22 -3.24 -5.59 -1.71
CA ARG A 22 -4.50 -6.37 -1.79
C ARG A 22 -5.49 -5.97 -0.69
N THR A 23 -5.02 -5.81 0.54
CA THR A 23 -5.86 -5.45 1.69
C THR A 23 -6.34 -4.01 1.59
N PHE A 24 -5.45 -3.10 1.21
CA PHE A 24 -5.79 -1.70 0.95
C PHE A 24 -6.87 -1.61 -0.12
N LYS A 25 -6.69 -2.25 -1.28
CA LYS A 25 -7.70 -2.26 -2.34
C LYS A 25 -9.03 -2.86 -1.91
N LYS A 26 -9.00 -3.91 -1.07
CA LYS A 26 -10.22 -4.50 -0.51
C LYS A 26 -11.00 -3.51 0.36
N TRP A 27 -10.31 -2.66 1.12
CA TRP A 27 -10.94 -1.71 2.04
C TRP A 27 -11.32 -0.38 1.40
N THR A 28 -10.48 0.16 0.51
CA THR A 28 -10.70 1.47 -0.12
C THR A 28 -11.30 1.38 -1.52
N GLY A 29 -11.40 0.18 -2.10
CA GLY A 29 -11.83 -0.05 -3.47
C GLY A 29 -10.79 0.34 -4.54
N GLN A 30 -9.65 0.93 -4.16
CA GLN A 30 -8.67 1.48 -5.08
C GLN A 30 -7.24 1.01 -4.71
N THR A 31 -6.34 0.96 -5.69
CA THR A 31 -4.93 0.65 -5.38
C THR A 31 -4.27 1.85 -4.69
N PRO A 32 -3.24 1.64 -3.83
CA PRO A 32 -2.56 2.74 -3.16
C PRO A 32 -1.98 3.77 -4.16
N GLY A 33 -1.49 3.30 -5.31
CA GLY A 33 -0.96 4.18 -6.37
C GLY A 33 -2.04 5.03 -7.04
N ALA A 34 -3.27 4.53 -7.18
CA ALA A 34 -4.40 5.32 -7.68
C ALA A 34 -4.90 6.32 -6.63
N PHE A 35 -4.93 5.92 -5.35
CA PHE A 35 -5.35 6.77 -4.23
C PHE A 35 -4.43 7.97 -4.00
N ARG A 36 -3.17 7.89 -4.44
CA ARG A 36 -2.14 8.90 -4.21
C ARG A 36 -1.92 9.87 -5.39
N ARG A 37 -2.63 9.65 -6.50
CA ARG A 37 -2.61 10.59 -7.64
C ARG A 37 -3.33 11.88 -7.31
#